data_AF-A0A4Q3U4I5-F1
#
_entry.id   AF-A0A4Q3U4I5-F1
#
_cell.length_a   1.000
_cell.length_b   1.000
_cell.length_c   1.000
_cell.angle_alpha   90.00
_cell.angle_beta   90.00
_cell.angle_gamma   90.00
#
_symmetry.space_group_name_H-M   'P 1'
#
loop_
_entity.id
_entity.type
_entity.pdbx_description
1 polymer ?
#
loop_
_entity_poly.entity_id
_entity_poly.type
_entity_poly.pdbx_seq_one_letter_code
_entity_poly.pdbx_strand_id
1 'polypeptide(L)'
;MLERLNILIAARPRTAEAWLARMARPGAGAREQAGLMAWLEADPDHLRQYEQAKADQAALEPLRSAFAGDLAALRRSERKSMTRRPLLASGLAMAAVAAAVVLVPMFKGAEQGRL
;
A
#
# COMPACT_ATOMS: atom_id res chain seq x y z
N MET A 1 -9.88 8.26 22.47
CA MET A 1 -9.33 9.48 21.85
C MET A 1 -8.06 9.19 21.03
N LEU A 2 -7.14 8.38 21.55
CA LEU A 2 -5.91 7.96 20.86
C LEU A 2 -6.14 7.20 19.54
N GLU A 3 -7.20 6.39 19.41
CA GLU A 3 -7.54 5.73 18.13
C GLU A 3 -7.85 6.70 17.00
N ARG A 4 -8.50 7.84 17.28
CA ARG A 4 -8.79 8.86 16.25
C ARG A 4 -7.51 9.57 15.78
N LEU A 5 -6.57 9.78 16.69
CA LEU A 5 -5.23 10.29 16.36
C LEU A 5 -4.45 9.23 15.57
N ASN A 6 -4.58 7.96 15.93
CA ASN A 6 -3.99 6.86 15.18
C ASN A 6 -4.57 6.78 13.76
N ILE A 7 -5.87 6.98 13.53
CA ILE A 7 -6.43 7.05 12.17
C ILE A 7 -5.87 8.24 11.35
N LEU A 8 -5.55 9.36 12.02
CA LEU A 8 -4.94 10.54 11.39
C LEU A 8 -3.42 10.38 11.12
N ILE A 9 -2.73 9.53 11.89
CA ILE A 9 -1.28 9.27 11.79
C ILE A 9 -0.99 7.99 10.96
N ALA A 10 -1.88 7.00 11.01
CA ALA A 10 -1.69 5.64 10.48
C ALA A 10 -1.77 5.52 8.95
N ALA A 11 -1.98 6.61 8.22
CA ALA A 11 -1.87 6.57 6.77
C ALA A 11 -0.99 7.69 6.22
N ARG A 12 0.05 8.10 6.96
CA ARG A 12 1.13 8.89 6.34
C ARG A 12 1.87 7.98 5.35
N PRO A 13 1.93 8.35 4.06
CA PRO A 13 2.63 7.54 3.07
C PRO A 13 4.08 7.32 3.48
N ARG A 14 4.59 6.10 3.27
CA ARG A 14 5.97 5.73 3.62
C ARG A 14 6.86 5.49 2.39
N THR A 15 6.26 5.41 1.21
CA THR A 15 6.96 5.14 -0.05
C THR A 15 6.71 6.27 -1.04
N ALA A 16 7.58 6.37 -2.04
CA ALA A 16 7.47 7.33 -3.14
C ALA A 16 6.13 7.20 -3.89
N GLU A 17 5.72 5.98 -4.21
CA GLU A 17 4.50 5.67 -4.95
C GLU A 17 3.25 6.02 -4.13
N ALA A 18 3.28 5.75 -2.83
CA ALA A 18 2.19 6.10 -1.93
C ALA A 18 2.03 7.62 -1.79
N TRP A 19 3.14 8.37 -1.81
CA TRP A 19 3.12 9.83 -1.86
C TRP A 19 2.60 10.35 -3.20
N LEU A 20 3.01 9.77 -4.33
CA LEU A 20 2.48 10.12 -5.64
C LEU A 20 0.97 9.89 -5.74
N ALA A 21 0.51 8.72 -5.33
CA ALA A 21 -0.90 8.39 -5.29
C ALA A 21 -1.68 9.33 -4.36
N ARG A 22 -1.11 9.71 -3.21
CA ARG A 22 -1.73 10.67 -2.29
C ARG A 22 -1.87 12.05 -2.92
N MET A 23 -0.82 12.55 -3.57
CA MET A 23 -0.82 13.87 -4.22
C MET A 23 -1.70 13.93 -5.46
N ALA A 24 -1.92 12.80 -6.14
CA ALA A 24 -2.84 12.69 -7.27
C ALA A 24 -4.33 12.72 -6.88
N ARG A 25 -4.68 12.62 -5.59
CA ARG A 25 -6.08 12.66 -5.16
C ARG A 25 -6.64 14.08 -5.26
N PRO A 26 -7.88 14.23 -5.75
CA PRO A 26 -8.58 15.51 -5.66
C PRO A 26 -8.76 15.88 -4.18
N GLY A 27 -8.28 17.06 -3.79
CA GLY A 27 -8.30 17.54 -2.40
C GLY A 27 -7.00 17.38 -1.62
N ALA A 28 -5.91 16.90 -2.23
CA ALA A 28 -4.58 17.03 -1.63
C ALA A 28 -4.22 18.51 -1.49
N GLY A 29 -4.06 18.99 -0.25
CA GLY A 29 -3.87 20.39 0.07
C GLY A 29 -2.53 20.69 0.73
N ALA A 30 -2.45 21.84 1.40
CA ALA A 30 -1.23 22.31 2.07
C ALA A 30 -0.69 21.31 3.10
N ARG A 31 -1.57 20.55 3.78
CA ARG A 31 -1.17 19.54 4.77
C ARG A 31 -0.43 18.37 4.12
N GLU A 32 -0.94 17.86 2.99
CA GLU A 32 -0.28 16.78 2.24
C GLU A 32 1.04 17.26 1.64
N GLN A 33 1.12 18.50 1.16
CA GLN A 33 2.36 19.10 0.65
C GLN A 33 3.44 19.21 1.74
N ALA A 34 3.10 19.78 2.90
CA ALA A 34 4.02 19.81 4.05
C ALA A 34 4.40 18.39 4.49
N GLY A 35 3.45 17.46 4.38
CA GLY A 35 3.66 16.05 4.66
C GLY A 35 4.73 15.42 3.78
N LEU A 36 4.66 15.68 2.47
CA LEU A 36 5.60 15.23 1.45
C LEU A 36 6.97 15.88 1.62
N MET A 37 7.03 17.20 1.82
CA MET A 37 8.29 17.90 2.05
C MET A 37 9.06 17.31 3.23
N ALA A 38 8.39 17.14 4.37
CA ALA A 38 9.01 16.52 5.54
C ALA A 38 9.46 15.07 5.31
N TRP A 39 8.84 14.34 4.38
CA TRP A 39 9.32 13.00 4.00
C TRP A 39 10.55 13.09 3.08
N LEU A 40 10.54 14.00 2.09
CA LEU A 40 11.69 14.24 1.20
C LEU A 40 12.92 14.74 1.94
N GLU A 41 12.74 15.60 2.95
CA GLU A 41 13.82 16.14 3.77
C GLU A 41 14.41 15.11 4.75
N ALA A 42 13.66 14.05 5.07
CA ALA A 42 14.10 13.06 6.05
C ALA A 42 15.23 12.16 5.54
N ASP A 43 15.35 11.97 4.21
CA ASP A 43 16.39 11.15 3.60
C ASP A 43 16.67 11.65 2.16
N PRO A 44 17.94 11.96 1.80
CA PRO A 44 18.28 12.35 0.44
C PRO A 44 17.90 11.30 -0.62
N ASP A 45 17.81 10.01 -0.27
CA ASP A 45 17.38 8.96 -1.18
C ASP A 45 15.90 9.03 -1.54
N HIS A 46 15.06 9.62 -0.68
CA HIS A 46 13.63 9.76 -0.94
C HIS A 46 13.35 10.63 -2.17
N LEU A 47 14.15 11.67 -2.41
CA LEU A 47 14.01 12.49 -3.60
C LEU A 47 14.25 11.66 -4.87
N ARG A 48 15.32 10.88 -4.89
CA ARG A 48 15.65 10.00 -6.02
C ARG A 48 14.53 8.98 -6.27
N GLN A 49 14.03 8.35 -5.21
CA GLN A 49 12.94 7.38 -5.30
C GLN A 49 11.65 8.05 -5.82
N TYR A 50 11.35 9.26 -5.35
CA TYR A 50 10.17 10.01 -5.76
C TYR A 50 10.24 10.44 -7.24
N GLU A 51 11.40 10.88 -7.70
CA GLU A 51 11.62 11.21 -9.11
C GLU A 51 11.56 9.97 -10.00
N GLN A 52 12.16 8.85 -9.57
CA GLN A 52 12.08 7.59 -10.30
C GLN A 52 10.62 7.13 -10.43
N ALA A 53 9.85 7.15 -9.35
CA ALA A 53 8.45 6.75 -9.37
C ALA A 53 7.60 7.66 -10.29
N LYS A 54 7.95 8.94 -10.42
CA LYS A 54 7.33 9.83 -11.41
C LYS A 54 7.68 9.44 -12.84
N ALA A 55 8.94 9.12 -13.11
CA ALA A 55 9.39 8.68 -14.42
C ALA A 55 8.70 7.38 -14.84
N ASP A 56 8.61 6.42 -13.91
CA ASP A 56 7.91 5.15 -14.13
C ASP A 56 6.41 5.39 -14.41
N GLN A 57 5.76 6.27 -13.65
CA GLN A 57 4.36 6.63 -13.90
C GLN A 57 4.19 7.27 -15.29
N ALA A 58 5.09 8.17 -15.69
CA ALA A 58 5.03 8.81 -17.01
C ALA A 58 5.25 7.80 -18.15
N ALA A 59 6.15 6.82 -17.95
CA ALA A 59 6.39 5.75 -18.91
C ALA A 59 5.16 4.83 -19.10
N LEU A 60 4.33 4.69 -18.07
CA LEU A 60 3.09 3.91 -18.12
C LEU A 60 1.90 4.68 -18.72
N GLU A 61 1.93 6.01 -18.74
CA GLU A 61 0.80 6.83 -19.20
C GLU A 61 0.34 6.54 -20.64
N PRO A 62 1.24 6.30 -21.63
CA PRO A 62 0.83 5.88 -22.97
C PRO A 62 0.07 4.55 -23.01
N LEU A 63 0.35 3.65 -22.06
CA LEU A 63 -0.28 2.33 -21.96
C LEU A 63 -1.60 2.36 -21.19
N ARG A 64 -1.94 3.49 -20.58
CA ARG A 64 -3.14 3.62 -19.72
C ARG A 64 -4.44 3.25 -20.44
N SER A 65 -4.54 3.54 -21.74
CA SER A 65 -5.70 3.21 -22.56
C SER A 65 -5.84 1.70 -22.79
N ALA A 66 -4.71 0.98 -22.96
CA ALA A 66 -4.69 -0.47 -23.13
C ALA A 66 -5.22 -1.19 -21.87
N PHE A 67 -4.95 -0.65 -20.69
CA PHE A 67 -5.43 -1.20 -19.41
C PHE A 67 -6.76 -0.60 -18.92
N ALA A 68 -7.44 0.24 -19.71
CA ALA A 68 -8.63 0.95 -19.24
C ALA A 68 -9.77 0.01 -18.78
N GLY A 69 -9.95 -1.12 -19.48
CA GLY A 69 -10.93 -2.14 -19.12
C GLY A 69 -10.62 -2.83 -17.78
N ASP A 70 -9.36 -3.22 -17.58
CA ASP A 70 -8.91 -3.88 -16.35
C ASP A 70 -8.96 -2.93 -15.14
N LEU A 71 -8.55 -1.68 -15.33
CA LEU A 71 -8.66 -0.64 -14.30
C LEU A 71 -10.12 -0.35 -13.92
N ALA A 72 -11.04 -0.38 -14.89
CA ALA A 72 -12.47 -0.22 -14.63
C ALA A 72 -13.06 -1.42 -13.86
N ALA A 73 -12.64 -2.64 -14.19
CA ALA A 73 -13.01 -3.85 -13.47
C ALA A 73 -12.51 -3.84 -12.02
N LEU A 74 -11.26 -3.42 -11.80
CA LEU A 74 -10.67 -3.29 -10.46
C LEU A 74 -11.46 -2.30 -9.60
N ARG A 75 -11.74 -1.11 -10.15
CA ARG A 75 -12.51 -0.04 -9.46
C ARG A 75 -13.94 -0.49 -9.10
N ARG A 76 -14.55 -1.33 -9.93
CA ARG A 76 -15.88 -1.91 -9.65
C ARG A 76 -15.81 -2.93 -8.50
N SER A 77 -14.76 -3.75 -8.46
CA SER A 77 -14.54 -4.74 -7.39
C SER A 77 -14.36 -4.08 -6.02
N GLU A 78 -13.54 -3.03 -5.94
CA GLU A 78 -13.33 -2.27 -4.70
C GLU A 78 -14.64 -1.67 -4.16
N ARG A 79 -15.47 -1.08 -5.03
CA ARG A 79 -16.78 -0.54 -4.63
C ARG A 79 -17.71 -1.64 -4.08
N LYS A 80 -17.73 -2.82 -4.72
CA LYS A 80 -18.57 -3.95 -4.30
C LYS A 80 -18.11 -4.55 -2.97
N SER A 81 -16.80 -4.54 -2.70
CA SER A 81 -16.23 -4.92 -1.40
C SER A 81 -16.66 -3.95 -0.29
N MET A 82 -16.67 -2.64 -0.58
CA MET A 82 -17.03 -1.61 0.40
C MET A 82 -18.53 -1.62 0.78
N THR A 83 -19.42 -2.12 -0.09
CA THR A 83 -20.87 -2.23 0.19
C THR A 83 -21.26 -3.45 1.03
N ARG A 84 -20.40 -4.46 1.18
CA ARG A 84 -20.68 -5.62 2.05
C ARG A 84 -20.00 -5.45 3.41
N ARG A 85 -20.51 -4.53 4.22
CA ARG A 85 -20.46 -4.70 5.68
C ARG A 85 -21.68 -5.55 6.07
N PRO A 86 -21.54 -6.87 6.30
CA PRO A 86 -22.53 -7.55 7.11
C PRO A 86 -22.38 -6.96 8.52
N LEU A 87 -23.39 -6.21 8.95
CA LEU A 87 -23.68 -6.01 10.36
C LEU A 87 -24.08 -7.38 10.93
N LEU A 88 -23.10 -8.27 11.13
CA LEU A 88 -23.28 -9.43 11.99
C LEU A 88 -22.90 -8.98 13.39
N ALA A 89 -23.91 -8.41 14.04
CA ALA A 89 -23.98 -8.37 15.48
C ALA A 89 -23.89 -9.80 16.03
N SER A 90 -23.11 -9.92 17.10
CA SER A 90 -23.28 -10.89 18.18
C SER A 90 -23.01 -12.37 17.89
N GLY A 91 -21.93 -12.88 18.52
CA GLY A 91 -21.90 -14.23 19.05
C GLY A 91 -21.05 -15.24 18.28
N LEU A 92 -20.26 -16.00 19.05
CA LEU A 92 -19.48 -17.19 18.70
C LEU A 92 -18.09 -17.01 18.07
N ALA A 93 -17.09 -17.12 18.97
CA ALA A 93 -16.10 -18.20 19.00
C ALA A 93 -15.11 -18.40 17.82
N MET A 94 -13.83 -18.16 18.17
CA MET A 94 -12.68 -19.07 18.05
C MET A 94 -12.23 -19.63 16.68
N ALA A 95 -10.91 -19.56 16.54
CA ALA A 95 -10.01 -20.51 15.88
C ALA A 95 -10.02 -20.57 14.35
N ALA A 96 -8.96 -20.02 13.74
CA ALA A 96 -8.00 -20.77 12.91
C ALA A 96 -7.23 -19.84 11.94
N VAL A 97 -6.18 -19.17 12.41
CA VAL A 97 -5.02 -18.85 11.55
C VAL A 97 -3.74 -18.95 12.39
N ALA A 98 -3.43 -20.17 12.84
CA ALA A 98 -2.16 -20.51 13.48
C ALA A 98 -1.37 -21.58 12.69
N ALA A 99 -1.73 -21.86 11.43
CA ALA A 99 -1.16 -22.97 10.67
C ALA A 99 -0.62 -22.60 9.28
N ALA A 100 -0.15 -21.36 9.07
CA ALA A 100 0.54 -20.99 7.82
C ALA A 100 1.98 -20.45 8.01
N VAL A 101 2.50 -20.43 9.25
CA VAL A 101 3.89 -19.96 9.53
C VAL A 101 4.87 -21.12 9.79
N VAL A 102 4.42 -22.38 9.76
CA VAL A 102 5.26 -23.52 10.20
C VAL A 102 6.00 -24.25 9.06
N LEU A 103 5.85 -23.88 7.79
CA LEU A 103 6.39 -24.73 6.70
C LEU A 103 7.26 -24.01 5.65
N VAL A 104 8.13 -23.08 6.06
CA VAL A 104 9.08 -22.44 5.13
C VAL A 104 10.59 -22.47 5.51
N PRO A 105 11.09 -22.78 6.73
CA PRO A 105 12.55 -22.79 6.90
C PRO A 105 13.23 -24.17 6.75
N MET A 106 12.64 -25.18 6.09
CA MET A 106 13.27 -26.51 5.94
C MET A 106 13.68 -26.94 4.52
N PHE A 107 13.88 -26.00 3.59
CA PHE A 107 14.45 -26.33 2.27
C PHE A 107 15.69 -25.51 1.86
N LYS A 108 16.44 -24.96 2.83
CA LYS A 108 17.72 -24.29 2.56
C LYS A 108 18.79 -24.71 3.55
N GLY A 109 19.25 -25.95 3.41
CA GLY A 109 20.27 -26.53 4.29
C GLY A 109 20.76 -27.90 3.84
N ALA A 110 20.95 -28.10 2.54
CA ALA A 110 21.67 -29.26 2.02
C ALA A 110 22.56 -28.75 0.89
N GLU A 111 23.72 -28.21 1.26
CA GLU A 111 24.95 -28.08 0.47
C GLU A 111 25.95 -27.28 1.30
N GLN A 112 26.82 -27.96 2.04
CA GLN A 112 28.23 -27.62 2.34
C GLN A 112 28.70 -28.39 3.57
N GLY A 113 29.66 -29.31 3.37
CA GLY A 113 30.39 -29.95 4.47
C GLY A 113 30.62 -31.45 4.37
N ARG A 114 30.97 -31.98 3.19
CA ARG A 114 31.83 -33.16 3.09
C ARG A 114 33.24 -32.65 2.91
N LEU A 115 34.12 -32.93 3.87
CA LEU A 115 35.53 -33.34 3.75
C LEU A 115 36.13 -33.36 5.16
#